data_AF-A0A8T4XC44-F1
#
_entry.id   AF-A0A8T4XC44-F1
#
_cell.length_a   1.000
_cell.length_b   1.000
_cell.length_c   1.000
_cell.angle_alpha   90.00
_cell.angle_beta   90.00
_cell.angle_gamma   90.00
#
_symmetry.space_group_name_H-M   'P 1'
#
loop_
_entity.id
_entity.type
_entity.pdbx_description
1 polymer ?
#
loop_
_entity_poly.entity_id
_entity_poly.type
_entity_poly.pdbx_seq_one_letter_code
_entity_poly.pdbx_strand_id
1 'polypeptide(L)'
;KKAEQKEKAEERQKELEQKKAELAINRENLEAKQLKKFQQYEEKLKEIKEKAQNKIKANISSNEISLKSQQTEEQIIKKSEEIQQRLAEKSDKLDSRIKNILDKINDGQYMGVKTPTKDYTETFDLTFDSVGASKISDSSQISTMTGKMTFTLYDKSKSDLKLELNECSIVVDEINYNCGFGKARTVSSGQSGAKDSLVIMAFLEDGVLEELHATMKLFVNADIPINNIDQSQVSIIGPQSKISNLWIFDGNATLTKITSENTVSGNNIATSLEEEVSFGDK
;
A
#
# COMPACT_ATOMS: atom_id res chain seq x y z
N LYS A 1 -33.73 -7.51 -25.24
CA LYS A 1 -32.35 -7.05 -25.61
C LYS A 1 -32.15 -5.53 -25.54
N LYS A 2 -32.63 -4.67 -26.46
CA LYS A 2 -32.42 -3.20 -26.34
C LYS A 2 -33.18 -2.54 -25.16
N ALA A 3 -34.36 -3.04 -24.81
CA ALA A 3 -35.14 -2.55 -23.65
C ALA A 3 -34.50 -2.96 -22.31
N GLU A 4 -34.14 -4.23 -22.13
CA GLU A 4 -33.41 -4.71 -20.92
C GLU A 4 -32.06 -4.02 -20.70
N GLN A 5 -31.33 -3.68 -21.77
CA GLN A 5 -30.07 -2.95 -21.64
C GLN A 5 -30.29 -1.49 -21.19
N LYS A 6 -31.43 -0.90 -21.56
CA LYS A 6 -31.79 0.46 -21.16
C LYS A 6 -32.26 0.50 -19.70
N GLU A 7 -33.01 -0.51 -19.28
CA GLU A 7 -33.48 -0.68 -17.90
C GLU A 7 -32.30 -0.94 -16.93
N LYS A 8 -31.35 -1.80 -17.30
CA LYS A 8 -30.09 -1.99 -16.53
C LYS A 8 -29.22 -0.74 -16.46
N ALA A 9 -29.25 0.11 -17.49
CA ALA A 9 -28.52 1.37 -17.49
C ALA A 9 -29.16 2.40 -16.55
N GLU A 10 -30.50 2.50 -16.55
CA GLU A 10 -31.24 3.36 -15.62
C GLU A 10 -31.10 2.90 -14.15
N GLU A 11 -31.08 1.59 -13.90
CA GLU A 11 -30.86 1.03 -12.56
C GLU A 11 -29.45 1.34 -12.03
N ARG A 12 -28.42 1.14 -12.86
CA ARG A 12 -27.04 1.55 -12.53
C ARG A 12 -26.91 3.05 -12.29
N GLN A 13 -27.64 3.87 -13.04
CA GLN A 13 -27.59 5.32 -12.89
C GLN A 13 -28.22 5.77 -11.56
N LYS A 14 -29.33 5.16 -11.15
CA LYS A 14 -29.94 5.40 -9.82
C LYS A 14 -29.06 4.91 -8.67
N GLU A 15 -28.42 3.75 -8.81
CA GLU A 15 -27.48 3.22 -7.81
C GLU A 15 -26.25 4.14 -7.67
N LEU A 16 -25.77 4.71 -8.77
CA LEU A 16 -24.65 5.64 -8.79
C LEU A 16 -25.01 6.98 -8.16
N GLU A 17 -26.24 7.47 -8.35
CA GLU A 17 -26.74 8.66 -7.65
C GLU A 17 -26.91 8.44 -6.15
N GLN A 18 -27.42 7.27 -5.72
CA GLN A 18 -27.49 6.92 -4.30
C GLN A 18 -26.10 6.83 -3.65
N LYS A 19 -25.14 6.17 -4.31
CA LYS A 19 -23.75 6.11 -3.84
C LYS A 19 -23.10 7.50 -3.73
N LYS A 20 -23.37 8.40 -4.68
CA LYS A 20 -22.89 9.80 -4.61
C LYS A 20 -23.49 10.54 -3.41
N ALA A 21 -24.78 10.36 -3.12
CA ALA A 21 -25.42 10.98 -1.96
C ALA A 21 -24.86 10.42 -0.64
N GLU A 22 -24.64 9.12 -0.56
CA GLU A 22 -24.05 8.47 0.62
C GLU A 22 -22.59 8.88 0.86
N LEU A 23 -21.82 9.05 -0.21
CA LEU A 23 -20.46 9.60 -0.16
C LEU A 23 -20.43 11.05 0.31
N ALA A 24 -21.38 11.88 -0.14
CA ALA A 24 -21.50 13.26 0.34
C ALA A 24 -21.78 13.32 1.85
N ILE A 25 -22.69 12.46 2.33
CA ILE A 25 -23.00 12.33 3.77
C ILE A 25 -21.78 11.83 4.56
N ASN A 26 -21.04 10.85 4.03
CA ASN A 26 -19.84 10.33 4.68
C ASN A 26 -18.70 11.36 4.72
N ARG A 27 -18.54 12.16 3.67
CA ARG A 27 -17.61 13.28 3.64
C ARG A 27 -17.96 14.33 4.67
N GLU A 28 -19.21 14.77 4.73
CA GLU A 28 -19.68 15.72 5.76
C GLU A 28 -19.49 15.14 7.16
N ASN A 29 -19.74 13.84 7.37
CA ASN A 29 -19.52 13.17 8.65
C ASN A 29 -18.04 13.08 9.02
N LEU A 30 -17.14 12.88 8.05
CA LEU A 30 -15.70 12.82 8.27
C LEU A 30 -15.15 14.22 8.59
N GLU A 31 -15.55 15.23 7.82
CA GLU A 31 -15.22 16.63 8.06
C GLU A 31 -15.74 17.08 9.43
N ALA A 32 -16.97 16.70 9.80
CA ALA A 32 -17.53 16.95 11.13
C ALA A 32 -16.77 16.20 12.24
N LYS A 33 -16.32 14.95 12.02
CA LYS A 33 -15.50 14.21 12.98
C LYS A 33 -14.11 14.84 13.16
N GLN A 34 -13.49 15.30 12.07
CA GLN A 34 -12.20 16.00 12.13
C GLN A 34 -12.34 17.35 12.83
N LEU A 35 -13.37 18.13 12.51
CA LEU A 35 -13.69 19.40 13.16
C LEU A 35 -13.98 19.19 14.66
N LYS A 36 -14.75 18.16 15.02
CA LYS A 36 -15.03 17.82 16.42
C LYS A 36 -13.77 17.41 17.18
N LYS A 37 -12.86 16.64 16.56
CA LYS A 37 -11.55 16.35 17.16
C LYS A 37 -10.71 17.63 17.33
N PHE A 38 -10.69 18.50 16.33
CA PHE A 38 -9.97 19.77 16.39
C PHE A 38 -10.50 20.66 17.52
N GLN A 39 -11.82 20.82 17.63
CA GLN A 39 -12.46 21.54 18.73
C GLN A 39 -12.16 20.91 20.10
N GLN A 40 -12.17 19.58 20.20
CA GLN A 40 -11.77 18.90 21.44
C GLN A 40 -10.31 19.15 21.81
N TYR A 41 -9.40 19.25 20.84
CA TYR A 41 -8.01 19.62 21.10
C TYR A 41 -7.90 21.09 21.54
N GLU A 42 -8.62 22.00 20.90
CA GLU A 42 -8.66 23.41 21.32
C GLU A 42 -9.25 23.58 22.73
N GLU A 43 -10.36 22.90 23.04
CA GLU A 43 -10.93 22.90 24.39
C GLU A 43 -9.98 22.31 25.42
N LYS A 44 -9.31 21.19 25.12
CA LYS A 44 -8.28 20.63 26.01
C LYS A 44 -7.12 21.61 26.22
N LEU A 45 -6.67 22.30 25.17
CA LEU A 45 -5.64 23.33 25.29
C LEU A 45 -6.13 24.50 26.14
N LYS A 46 -7.38 24.92 25.99
CA LYS A 46 -8.01 25.97 26.79
C LYS A 46 -8.16 25.55 28.25
N GLU A 47 -8.61 24.33 28.52
CA GLU A 47 -8.68 23.76 29.87
C GLU A 47 -7.30 23.67 30.52
N ILE A 48 -6.27 23.26 29.77
CA ILE A 48 -4.89 23.21 30.27
C ILE A 48 -4.42 24.63 30.62
N LYS A 49 -4.70 25.61 29.77
CA LYS A 49 -4.41 27.03 30.04
C LYS A 49 -5.16 27.56 31.25
N GLU A 50 -6.45 27.28 31.40
CA GLU A 50 -7.24 27.70 32.57
C GLU A 50 -6.83 26.99 33.85
N LYS A 51 -6.57 25.67 33.80
CA LYS A 51 -6.05 24.92 34.95
C LYS A 51 -4.67 25.43 35.36
N ALA A 52 -3.82 25.80 34.41
CA ALA A 52 -2.54 26.44 34.68
C ALA A 52 -2.76 27.83 35.32
N GLN A 53 -3.57 28.70 34.72
CA GLN A 53 -3.86 30.04 35.28
C GLN A 53 -4.53 30.00 36.65
N ASN A 54 -5.44 29.06 36.90
CA ASN A 54 -6.11 28.90 38.19
C ASN A 54 -5.17 28.32 39.25
N LYS A 55 -4.28 27.39 38.88
CA LYS A 55 -3.18 26.96 39.78
C LYS A 55 -2.23 28.10 40.10
N ILE A 56 -1.97 28.99 39.14
CA ILE A 56 -1.16 30.19 39.35
C ILE A 56 -1.88 31.15 40.32
N LYS A 57 -3.17 31.45 40.10
CA LYS A 57 -4.00 32.30 40.98
C LYS A 57 -4.17 31.74 42.39
N ALA A 58 -4.33 30.43 42.55
CA ALA A 58 -4.45 29.76 43.84
C ALA A 58 -3.14 29.75 44.65
N ASN A 59 -1.98 29.89 43.98
CA ASN A 59 -0.67 29.95 44.61
C ASN A 59 -0.16 31.39 44.85
N ILE A 60 -0.98 32.43 44.63
CA ILE A 60 -0.64 33.82 44.97
C ILE A 60 -0.84 34.05 46.48
N SER A 61 0.05 33.43 47.26
CA SER A 61 0.39 33.77 48.63
C SER A 61 1.89 33.55 48.84
N SER A 62 2.72 34.01 47.90
CA SER A 62 4.15 34.32 48.12
C SER A 62 4.78 34.87 46.84
N ASN A 63 5.51 35.97 46.96
CA ASN A 63 6.10 36.71 45.84
C ASN A 63 7.25 35.96 45.10
N GLU A 64 7.59 34.72 45.47
CA GLU A 64 8.64 33.92 44.81
C GLU A 64 8.11 32.96 43.71
N ILE A 65 6.81 32.66 43.69
CA ILE A 65 6.23 31.68 42.74
C ILE A 65 5.98 32.30 41.34
N SER A 66 5.80 33.62 41.27
CA SER A 66 5.54 34.38 40.03
C SER A 66 6.63 34.18 38.96
N LEU A 67 7.90 34.29 39.34
CA LEU A 67 9.04 34.13 38.43
C LEU A 67 9.21 32.69 37.93
N LYS A 68 9.05 31.69 38.81
CA LYS A 68 9.11 30.26 38.43
C LYS A 68 7.94 29.85 37.54
N SER A 69 6.75 30.40 37.77
CA SER A 69 5.57 30.21 36.93
C SER A 69 5.77 30.76 35.52
N GLN A 70 6.23 32.01 35.40
CA GLN A 70 6.53 32.64 34.11
C GLN A 70 7.61 31.89 33.33
N GLN A 71 8.69 31.46 34.01
CA GLN A 71 9.72 30.63 33.38
C GLN A 71 9.20 29.28 32.90
N THR A 72 8.25 28.66 33.63
CA THR A 72 7.65 27.38 33.22
C THR A 72 6.71 27.58 32.04
N GLU A 73 5.94 28.66 32.01
CA GLU A 73 5.05 29.02 30.91
C GLU A 73 5.84 29.35 29.64
N GLU A 74 6.92 30.13 29.73
CA GLU A 74 7.85 30.39 28.63
C GLU A 74 8.50 29.10 28.11
N GLN A 75 8.90 28.18 28.99
CA GLN A 75 9.45 26.89 28.57
C GLN A 75 8.42 26.01 27.85
N ILE A 76 7.16 26.03 28.27
CA ILE A 76 6.08 25.28 27.62
C ILE A 76 5.76 25.89 26.25
N ILE A 77 5.67 27.22 26.16
CA ILE A 77 5.43 27.92 24.88
C ILE A 77 6.58 27.62 23.92
N LYS A 78 7.83 27.78 24.36
CA LYS A 78 9.01 27.48 23.54
C LYS A 78 9.04 26.03 23.07
N LYS A 79 8.72 25.06 23.93
CA LYS A 79 8.61 23.64 23.53
C LYS A 79 7.47 23.41 22.53
N SER A 80 6.34 24.08 22.71
CA SER A 80 5.20 24.00 21.79
C SER A 80 5.57 24.56 20.41
N GLU A 81 6.23 25.71 20.36
CA GLU A 81 6.74 26.32 19.13
C GLU A 81 7.79 25.43 18.46
N GLU A 82 8.73 24.87 19.21
CA GLU A 82 9.71 23.90 18.70
C GLU A 82 9.03 22.65 18.11
N ILE A 83 7.95 22.16 18.73
CA ILE A 83 7.18 21.03 18.20
C ILE A 83 6.46 21.43 16.91
N GLN A 84 5.80 22.59 16.87
CA GLN A 84 5.12 23.09 15.68
C GLN A 84 6.09 23.30 14.52
N GLN A 85 7.25 23.90 14.78
CA GLN A 85 8.29 24.11 13.78
C GLN A 85 8.82 22.77 13.25
N ARG A 86 9.11 21.80 14.13
CA ARG A 86 9.54 20.46 13.72
C ARG A 86 8.48 19.72 12.89
N LEU A 87 7.20 19.97 13.16
CA LEU A 87 6.10 19.37 12.39
C LEU A 87 5.98 20.03 11.00
N ALA A 88 6.07 21.36 10.93
CA ALA A 88 6.07 22.10 9.67
C ALA A 88 7.25 21.69 8.77
N GLU A 89 8.48 21.67 9.31
CA GLU A 89 9.68 21.24 8.58
C GLU A 89 9.57 19.79 8.07
N LYS A 90 8.93 18.91 8.85
CA LYS A 90 8.66 17.53 8.42
C LYS A 90 7.63 17.48 7.30
N SER A 91 6.59 18.31 7.35
CA SER A 91 5.58 18.43 6.30
C SER A 91 6.21 18.87 4.98
N ASP A 92 6.95 19.98 4.99
CA ASP A 92 7.62 20.53 3.80
C ASP A 92 8.60 19.52 3.18
N LYS A 93 9.33 18.79 4.04
CA LYS A 93 10.25 17.74 3.60
C LYS A 93 9.51 16.55 2.98
N LEU A 94 8.32 16.21 3.45
CA LEU A 94 7.51 15.15 2.87
C LEU A 94 7.00 15.57 1.48
N ASP A 95 6.48 16.79 1.35
CA ASP A 95 5.98 17.32 0.08
C ASP A 95 7.08 17.38 -0.97
N SER A 96 8.27 17.87 -0.59
CA SER A 96 9.45 17.87 -1.46
C SER A 96 9.84 16.46 -1.93
N ARG A 97 9.76 15.46 -1.04
CA ARG A 97 10.07 14.06 -1.39
C ARG A 97 9.04 13.46 -2.32
N ILE A 98 7.75 13.73 -2.11
CA ILE A 98 6.67 13.25 -2.99
C ILE A 98 6.86 13.86 -4.38
N LYS A 99 7.08 15.17 -4.46
CA LYS A 99 7.35 15.87 -5.72
C LYS A 99 8.53 15.25 -6.47
N ASN A 100 9.66 15.01 -5.80
CA ASN A 100 10.83 14.37 -6.42
C ASN A 100 10.54 12.97 -6.96
N ILE A 101 9.68 12.20 -6.29
CA ILE A 101 9.27 10.88 -6.75
C ILE A 101 8.40 10.99 -8.00
N LEU A 102 7.43 11.90 -8.01
CA LEU A 102 6.57 12.16 -9.17
C LEU A 102 7.38 12.63 -10.38
N ASP A 103 8.33 13.56 -10.17
CA ASP A 103 9.24 14.02 -11.22
C ASP A 103 10.03 12.84 -11.80
N LYS A 104 10.57 11.95 -10.95
CA LYS A 104 11.27 10.74 -11.40
C LYS A 104 10.40 9.76 -12.16
N ILE A 105 9.11 9.68 -11.86
CA ILE A 105 8.17 8.83 -12.60
C ILE A 105 7.95 9.42 -13.99
N ASN A 106 7.65 10.73 -14.05
CA ASN A 106 7.42 11.44 -15.30
C ASN A 106 8.65 11.41 -16.23
N ASP A 107 9.85 11.52 -15.65
CA ASP A 107 11.11 11.47 -16.38
C ASP A 107 11.60 10.04 -16.69
N GLY A 108 10.84 9.01 -16.29
CA GLY A 108 11.19 7.59 -16.48
C GLY A 108 12.39 7.11 -15.64
N GLN A 109 12.83 7.90 -14.66
CA GLN A 109 13.99 7.60 -13.82
C GLN A 109 13.66 6.79 -12.55
N TYR A 110 12.38 6.66 -12.20
CA TYR A 110 11.94 6.02 -10.95
C TYR A 110 12.40 4.57 -10.81
N MET A 111 12.39 3.84 -11.94
CA MET A 111 12.84 2.46 -12.05
C MET A 111 14.37 2.32 -12.15
N GLY A 112 15.06 3.44 -12.38
CA GLY A 112 16.50 3.50 -12.64
C GLY A 112 16.88 3.08 -14.06
N VAL A 113 18.18 3.08 -14.33
CA VAL A 113 18.72 2.74 -15.66
C VAL A 113 18.35 1.29 -16.01
N LYS A 114 17.64 1.12 -17.14
CA LYS A 114 17.35 -0.17 -17.77
C LYS A 114 18.61 -0.65 -18.49
N THR A 115 18.98 -1.92 -18.35
CA THR A 115 20.05 -2.45 -19.20
C THR A 115 19.56 -2.50 -20.65
N PRO A 116 20.28 -1.88 -21.60
CA PRO A 116 19.81 -1.77 -22.97
C PRO A 116 20.06 -3.11 -23.66
N THR A 117 19.10 -4.04 -23.66
CA THR A 117 19.21 -5.21 -24.56
C THR A 117 17.99 -6.12 -24.71
N LYS A 118 16.92 -6.03 -23.91
CA LYS A 118 15.77 -6.95 -24.05
C LYS A 118 14.45 -6.30 -23.68
N ASP A 119 13.45 -6.53 -24.51
CA ASP A 119 12.06 -6.36 -24.14
C ASP A 119 11.62 -7.60 -23.37
N TYR A 120 11.15 -7.39 -22.15
CA TYR A 120 10.68 -8.44 -21.26
C TYR A 120 9.15 -8.36 -21.20
N THR A 121 8.48 -9.49 -21.38
CA THR A 121 7.03 -9.64 -21.23
C THR A 121 6.65 -10.50 -20.01
N GLU A 122 7.65 -10.94 -19.25
CA GLU A 122 7.45 -11.75 -18.05
C GLU A 122 6.68 -10.93 -17.00
N THR A 123 5.60 -11.50 -16.48
CA THR A 123 4.82 -10.90 -15.39
C THR A 123 4.82 -11.82 -14.17
N PHE A 124 4.64 -11.24 -12.99
CA PHE A 124 4.64 -11.95 -11.72
C PHE A 124 3.42 -11.53 -10.91
N ASP A 125 2.72 -12.49 -10.36
CA ASP A 125 1.60 -12.30 -9.46
C ASP A 125 1.99 -12.68 -8.04
N LEU A 126 1.78 -11.77 -7.10
CA LEU A 126 1.86 -12.04 -5.68
C LEU A 126 0.44 -12.03 -5.11
N THR A 127 -0.05 -13.19 -4.70
CA THR A 127 -1.42 -13.38 -4.19
C THR A 127 -1.39 -13.60 -2.68
N PHE A 128 -2.22 -12.85 -1.96
CA PHE A 128 -2.41 -12.91 -0.52
C PHE A 128 -3.76 -13.57 -0.22
N ASP A 129 -3.74 -14.84 0.18
CA ASP A 129 -4.98 -15.57 0.48
C ASP A 129 -5.52 -15.23 1.88
N SER A 130 -4.62 -15.12 2.87
CA SER A 130 -4.91 -14.67 4.23
C SER A 130 -3.61 -14.43 5.00
N VAL A 131 -3.10 -13.21 4.95
CA VAL A 131 -1.90 -12.79 5.69
C VAL A 131 -2.31 -12.11 6.99
N GLY A 132 -1.61 -12.39 8.09
CA GLY A 132 -1.87 -11.73 9.37
C GLY A 132 -1.53 -10.25 9.29
N ALA A 133 -2.43 -9.39 9.74
CA ALA A 133 -2.24 -7.95 9.82
C ALA A 133 -2.42 -7.50 11.27
N SER A 134 -1.35 -7.05 11.92
CA SER A 134 -1.41 -6.52 13.28
C SER A 134 -1.31 -5.01 13.26
N LYS A 135 -2.15 -4.34 14.04
CA LYS A 135 -2.12 -2.88 14.12
C LYS A 135 -0.91 -2.42 14.92
N ILE A 136 -0.13 -1.49 14.39
CA ILE A 136 1.11 -1.02 15.04
C ILE A 136 0.82 -0.34 16.39
N SER A 137 -0.31 0.36 16.50
CA SER A 137 -0.71 1.02 17.75
C SER A 137 -1.20 0.04 18.82
N ASP A 138 -1.63 -1.15 18.42
CA ASP A 138 -2.21 -2.16 19.29
C ASP A 138 -2.08 -3.55 18.63
N SER A 139 -1.00 -4.27 18.96
CA SER A 139 -0.69 -5.57 18.37
C SER A 139 -1.66 -6.69 18.81
N SER A 140 -2.56 -6.43 19.75
CA SER A 140 -3.62 -7.36 20.12
C SER A 140 -4.77 -7.39 19.11
N GLN A 141 -4.92 -6.31 18.32
CA GLN A 141 -5.84 -6.26 17.20
C GLN A 141 -5.19 -6.92 15.99
N ILE A 142 -5.72 -8.09 15.64
CA ILE A 142 -5.30 -8.88 14.51
C ILE A 142 -6.45 -8.89 13.49
N SER A 143 -6.16 -8.37 12.31
CA SER A 143 -7.00 -8.47 11.12
C SER A 143 -6.31 -9.36 10.09
N THR A 144 -6.96 -9.57 8.95
CA THR A 144 -6.41 -10.31 7.82
C THR A 144 -6.23 -9.40 6.63
N MET A 145 -5.13 -9.62 5.90
CA MET A 145 -4.85 -9.01 4.62
C MET A 145 -5.08 -10.03 3.52
N THR A 146 -5.86 -9.65 2.50
CA THR A 146 -6.08 -10.45 1.29
C THR A 146 -5.87 -9.59 0.05
N GLY A 147 -5.66 -10.21 -1.11
CA GLY A 147 -5.59 -9.48 -2.38
C GLY A 147 -4.48 -9.96 -3.29
N LYS A 148 -4.08 -9.11 -4.23
CA LYS A 148 -3.14 -9.45 -5.29
C LYS A 148 -2.32 -8.25 -5.73
N MET A 149 -1.06 -8.47 -6.07
CA MET A 149 -0.21 -7.52 -6.80
C MET A 149 0.31 -8.18 -8.07
N THR A 150 0.31 -7.44 -9.17
CA THR A 150 0.84 -7.89 -10.46
C THR A 150 1.98 -6.98 -10.88
N PHE A 151 3.10 -7.59 -11.27
CA PHE A 151 4.32 -6.90 -11.66
C PHE A 151 4.75 -7.29 -13.07
N THR A 152 5.35 -6.36 -13.81
CA THR A 152 6.08 -6.63 -15.06
C THR A 152 7.58 -6.62 -14.79
N LEU A 153 8.32 -7.52 -15.45
CA LEU A 153 9.77 -7.47 -15.45
C LEU A 153 10.27 -6.21 -16.17
N TYR A 154 10.89 -5.30 -15.43
CA TYR A 154 11.47 -4.07 -15.97
C TYR A 154 12.92 -4.29 -16.45
N ASP A 155 13.72 -4.97 -15.64
CA ASP A 155 15.14 -5.21 -15.90
C ASP A 155 15.60 -6.50 -15.22
N LYS A 156 16.51 -7.23 -15.87
CA LYS A 156 17.06 -8.49 -15.38
C LYS A 156 18.56 -8.54 -15.63
N SER A 157 19.32 -8.82 -14.59
CA SER A 157 20.72 -9.23 -14.69
C SER A 157 20.89 -10.55 -13.96
N LYS A 158 21.75 -11.48 -14.41
CA LYS A 158 22.00 -12.83 -13.82
C LYS A 158 20.96 -13.34 -12.80
N SER A 159 21.05 -12.88 -11.55
CA SER A 159 20.15 -13.22 -10.42
C SER A 159 19.28 -12.07 -9.89
N ASP A 160 19.46 -10.84 -10.40
CA ASP A 160 18.70 -9.67 -9.99
C ASP A 160 17.53 -9.34 -10.92
N LEU A 161 16.33 -9.22 -10.35
CA LEU A 161 15.15 -8.65 -11.02
C LEU A 161 14.86 -7.27 -10.47
N LYS A 162 14.46 -6.38 -11.38
CA LYS A 162 13.68 -5.19 -11.07
C LYS A 162 12.32 -5.38 -11.71
N LEU A 163 11.28 -5.28 -10.90
CA LEU A 163 9.90 -5.42 -11.34
C LEU A 163 9.18 -4.10 -11.15
N GLU A 164 8.41 -3.71 -12.15
CA GLU A 164 7.48 -2.59 -12.09
C GLU A 164 6.13 -3.10 -11.61
N LEU A 165 5.51 -2.38 -10.67
CA LEU A 165 4.17 -2.73 -10.19
C LEU A 165 3.14 -2.18 -11.17
N ASN A 166 2.34 -3.04 -11.77
CA ASN A 166 1.29 -2.64 -12.71
C ASN A 166 -0.03 -2.40 -11.99
N GLU A 167 -0.42 -3.37 -11.17
CA GLU A 167 -1.73 -3.41 -10.52
C GLU A 167 -1.58 -3.95 -9.11
N CYS A 168 -2.36 -3.42 -8.19
CA CYS A 168 -2.66 -4.15 -6.98
C CYS A 168 -4.01 -3.77 -6.39
N SER A 169 -4.57 -4.75 -5.70
CA SER A 169 -5.77 -4.61 -4.89
C SER A 169 -5.53 -5.41 -3.62
N ILE A 170 -5.49 -4.73 -2.49
CA ILE A 170 -5.24 -5.32 -1.18
C ILE A 170 -6.34 -4.86 -0.24
N VAL A 171 -6.89 -5.79 0.53
CA VAL A 171 -7.93 -5.51 1.52
C VAL A 171 -7.38 -5.82 2.89
N VAL A 172 -7.43 -4.84 3.81
CA VAL A 172 -7.10 -5.03 5.23
C VAL A 172 -8.25 -4.45 6.04
N ASP A 173 -8.88 -5.27 6.89
CA ASP A 173 -9.95 -4.80 7.79
C ASP A 173 -11.07 -4.05 7.05
N GLU A 174 -11.53 -4.62 5.93
CA GLU A 174 -12.54 -4.05 5.00
C GLU A 174 -12.12 -2.78 4.25
N ILE A 175 -10.90 -2.28 4.47
CA ILE A 175 -10.34 -1.14 3.73
C ILE A 175 -9.65 -1.65 2.47
N ASN A 176 -10.14 -1.20 1.32
CA ASN A 176 -9.56 -1.49 0.01
C ASN A 176 -8.45 -0.50 -0.32
N TYR A 177 -7.25 -1.02 -0.54
CA TYR A 177 -6.10 -0.30 -1.06
C TYR A 177 -5.86 -0.70 -2.51
N ASN A 178 -5.93 0.29 -3.41
CA ASN A 178 -5.48 0.14 -4.78
C ASN A 178 -4.03 0.62 -4.91
N CYS A 179 -3.33 0.19 -5.94
CA CYS A 179 -1.98 0.67 -6.20
C CYS A 179 -1.96 1.86 -7.16
N GLY A 180 -1.29 2.94 -6.78
CA GLY A 180 -0.95 4.03 -7.69
C GLY A 180 0.30 3.69 -8.51
N PHE A 181 1.41 3.36 -7.84
CA PHE A 181 2.65 2.92 -8.50
C PHE A 181 3.59 2.22 -7.52
N GLY A 182 4.57 1.47 -8.02
CA GLY A 182 5.55 0.82 -7.17
C GLY A 182 6.61 0.04 -7.91
N LYS A 183 7.49 -0.58 -7.16
CA LYS A 183 8.55 -1.45 -7.69
C LYS A 183 8.93 -2.55 -6.72
N ALA A 184 9.40 -3.65 -7.28
CA ALA A 184 10.03 -4.72 -6.52
C ALA A 184 11.46 -4.95 -7.00
N ARG A 185 12.32 -5.41 -6.10
CA ARG A 185 13.67 -5.86 -6.46
C ARG A 185 14.07 -7.06 -5.64
N THR A 186 14.84 -7.94 -6.26
CA THR A 186 15.43 -9.07 -5.57
C THR A 186 16.53 -8.63 -4.60
N VAL A 187 16.56 -9.27 -3.44
CA VAL A 187 17.58 -9.12 -2.41
C VAL A 187 17.95 -10.49 -1.87
N SER A 188 19.05 -10.54 -1.10
CA SER A 188 19.43 -11.72 -0.35
C SER A 188 18.91 -11.61 1.07
N SER A 189 18.19 -12.63 1.56
CA SER A 189 17.75 -12.70 2.96
C SER A 189 18.88 -13.05 3.94
N GLY A 190 19.99 -13.64 3.45
CA GLY A 190 21.07 -14.15 4.30
C GLY A 190 22.48 -13.94 3.75
N GLN A 191 23.45 -14.58 4.39
CA GLN A 191 24.88 -14.50 4.05
C GLN A 191 25.26 -15.29 2.80
N SER A 192 24.38 -16.17 2.30
CA SER A 192 24.62 -16.99 1.10
C SER A 192 24.76 -16.15 -0.17
N GLY A 193 24.21 -14.92 -0.17
CA GLY A 193 24.14 -14.07 -1.36
C GLY A 193 23.08 -14.51 -2.38
N ALA A 194 22.30 -15.55 -2.08
CA ALA A 194 21.22 -16.02 -2.93
C ALA A 194 20.13 -14.96 -3.06
N LYS A 195 19.62 -14.70 -4.27
CA LYS A 195 18.56 -13.72 -4.53
C LYS A 195 17.18 -14.37 -4.34
N ASP A 196 16.94 -14.81 -3.12
CA ASP A 196 15.78 -15.60 -2.70
C ASP A 196 14.64 -14.74 -2.14
N SER A 197 14.80 -13.42 -2.12
CA SER A 197 13.85 -12.51 -1.49
C SER A 197 13.48 -11.34 -2.40
N LEU A 198 12.29 -10.78 -2.22
CA LEU A 198 11.82 -9.56 -2.87
C LEU A 198 11.57 -8.47 -1.81
N VAL A 199 12.06 -7.26 -2.12
CA VAL A 199 11.63 -6.04 -1.43
C VAL A 199 10.71 -5.28 -2.35
N ILE A 200 9.46 -5.13 -1.94
CA ILE A 200 8.43 -4.42 -2.66
C ILE A 200 8.19 -3.08 -1.95
N MET A 201 8.15 -2.02 -2.74
CA MET A 201 7.81 -0.66 -2.30
C MET A 201 6.66 -0.19 -3.19
N ALA A 202 5.51 0.15 -2.60
CA ALA A 202 4.34 0.59 -3.33
C ALA A 202 3.72 1.83 -2.69
N PHE A 203 3.14 2.67 -3.53
CA PHE A 203 2.25 3.75 -3.14
C PHE A 203 0.83 3.27 -3.38
N LEU A 204 0.04 3.29 -2.32
CA LEU A 204 -1.33 2.82 -2.29
C LEU A 204 -2.26 4.01 -2.20
N GLU A 205 -3.41 3.87 -2.85
CA GLU A 205 -4.51 4.81 -2.84
C GLU A 205 -5.67 4.12 -2.12
N ASP A 206 -6.31 4.84 -1.20
CA ASP A 206 -7.54 4.36 -0.57
C ASP A 206 -8.65 4.35 -1.63
N GLY A 207 -9.23 3.16 -1.88
CA GLY A 207 -10.27 2.95 -2.87
C GLY A 207 -11.60 3.66 -2.55
N VAL A 208 -11.75 4.25 -1.37
CA VAL A 208 -12.95 4.98 -0.93
C VAL A 208 -12.76 6.50 -0.95
N LEU A 209 -11.55 6.98 -0.68
CA LEU A 209 -11.27 8.41 -0.48
C LEU A 209 -10.35 9.04 -1.54
N GLU A 210 -9.76 8.28 -2.46
CA GLU A 210 -8.86 8.70 -3.58
C GLU A 210 -7.68 9.66 -3.22
N GLU A 211 -7.55 10.08 -1.95
CA GLU A 211 -6.60 11.12 -1.52
C GLU A 211 -5.62 10.63 -0.43
N LEU A 212 -5.86 9.46 0.15
CA LEU A 212 -5.00 8.93 1.22
C LEU A 212 -3.88 8.08 0.61
N HIS A 213 -2.76 8.73 0.30
CA HIS A 213 -1.54 8.07 -0.18
C HIS A 213 -0.87 7.29 0.95
N ALA A 214 -1.13 6.00 1.00
CA ALA A 214 -0.43 5.09 1.88
C ALA A 214 0.86 4.58 1.22
N THR A 215 1.89 4.27 2.01
CA THR A 215 3.10 3.62 1.50
C THR A 215 3.21 2.22 2.06
N MET A 216 3.46 1.25 1.19
CA MET A 216 3.73 -0.12 1.58
C MET A 216 5.19 -0.45 1.38
N LYS A 217 5.75 -1.16 2.36
CA LYS A 217 7.00 -1.87 2.24
C LYS A 217 6.73 -3.33 2.60
N LEU A 218 7.04 -4.26 1.71
CA LEU A 218 6.82 -5.69 1.92
C LEU A 218 8.13 -6.44 1.65
N PHE A 219 8.50 -7.32 2.58
CA PHE A 219 9.61 -8.26 2.42
C PHE A 219 9.03 -9.66 2.27
N VAL A 220 9.39 -10.29 1.16
CA VAL A 220 8.89 -11.59 0.76
C VAL A 220 10.08 -12.52 0.54
N ASN A 221 10.12 -13.64 1.24
CA ASN A 221 11.19 -14.62 1.14
C ASN A 221 10.66 -15.90 0.51
N ALA A 222 11.45 -16.48 -0.40
CA ALA A 222 11.19 -17.77 -1.00
C ALA A 222 12.29 -18.77 -0.60
N ASP A 223 12.01 -20.06 -0.74
CA ASP A 223 12.99 -21.12 -0.48
C ASP A 223 14.01 -21.28 -1.63
N ILE A 224 13.67 -20.75 -2.81
CA ILE A 224 14.51 -20.78 -4.01
C ILE A 224 14.71 -19.37 -4.58
N PRO A 225 15.79 -19.13 -5.36
CA PRO A 225 16.00 -17.85 -6.01
C PRO A 225 14.79 -17.41 -6.85
N ILE A 226 14.39 -16.15 -6.71
CA ILE A 226 13.15 -15.61 -7.29
C ILE A 226 13.10 -15.81 -8.83
N ASN A 227 14.25 -15.72 -9.50
CA ASN A 227 14.36 -15.90 -10.95
C ASN A 227 13.93 -17.29 -11.45
N ASN A 228 13.92 -18.27 -10.56
CA ASN A 228 13.69 -19.67 -10.86
C ASN A 228 12.29 -20.13 -10.40
N ILE A 229 11.47 -19.22 -9.89
CA ILE A 229 10.11 -19.52 -9.45
C ILE A 229 9.18 -19.48 -10.65
N ASP A 230 8.49 -20.59 -10.89
CA ASP A 230 7.26 -20.62 -11.69
C ASP A 230 6.05 -20.38 -10.79
N GLN A 231 5.96 -21.11 -9.67
CA GLN A 231 5.01 -20.87 -8.60
C GLN A 231 5.61 -21.34 -7.27
N SER A 232 5.56 -20.51 -6.23
CA SER A 232 6.05 -20.88 -4.90
C SER A 232 5.26 -20.17 -3.81
N GLN A 233 5.08 -20.86 -2.69
CA GLN A 233 4.74 -20.17 -1.45
C GLN A 233 5.94 -19.31 -1.03
N VAL A 234 5.65 -18.15 -0.47
CA VAL A 234 6.63 -17.18 -0.01
C VAL A 234 6.20 -16.63 1.34
N SER A 235 7.15 -16.40 2.23
CA SER A 235 6.90 -15.89 3.58
C SER A 235 7.07 -14.39 3.61
N ILE A 236 6.07 -13.71 4.17
CA ILE A 236 6.07 -12.28 4.46
C ILE A 236 6.58 -12.09 5.87
N ILE A 237 7.64 -11.29 6.03
CA ILE A 237 8.30 -11.14 7.33
C ILE A 237 7.85 -9.87 8.04
N GLY A 238 7.15 -10.05 9.16
CA GLY A 238 6.96 -9.02 10.17
C GLY A 238 8.21 -8.82 11.03
N PRO A 239 8.46 -7.61 11.58
CA PRO A 239 7.71 -6.36 11.44
C PRO A 239 8.18 -5.49 10.26
N GLN A 240 9.04 -6.02 9.39
CA GLN A 240 9.65 -5.25 8.30
C GLN A 240 8.64 -4.90 7.20
N SER A 241 7.61 -5.73 7.09
CA SER A 241 6.48 -5.60 6.19
C SER A 241 5.35 -4.77 6.82
N LYS A 242 4.98 -3.65 6.19
CA LYS A 242 3.97 -2.72 6.72
C LYS A 242 3.34 -1.80 5.69
N ILE A 243 2.13 -1.31 5.99
CA ILE A 243 1.45 -0.18 5.32
C ILE A 243 1.42 1.03 6.26
N SER A 244 1.93 2.19 5.80
CA SER A 244 1.81 3.54 6.40
C SER A 244 2.01 3.65 7.92
N ASN A 245 2.81 2.76 8.51
CA ASN A 245 2.94 2.62 9.96
C ASN A 245 1.61 2.34 10.71
N LEU A 246 0.60 1.84 10.01
CA LEU A 246 -0.68 1.41 10.56
C LEU A 246 -0.70 -0.09 10.83
N TRP A 247 -0.25 -0.87 9.84
CA TRP A 247 -0.33 -2.33 9.85
C TRP A 247 1.06 -2.95 9.70
N ILE A 248 1.33 -4.01 10.46
CA ILE A 248 2.44 -4.95 10.25
C ILE A 248 1.87 -6.23 9.66
N PHE A 249 2.52 -6.75 8.62
CA PHE A 249 2.14 -8.00 7.99
C PHE A 249 3.09 -9.13 8.33
N ASP A 250 2.53 -10.29 8.58
CA ASP A 250 3.26 -11.54 8.82
C ASP A 250 2.42 -12.73 8.34
N GLY A 251 3.06 -13.69 7.68
CA GLY A 251 2.36 -14.86 7.14
C GLY A 251 2.91 -15.31 5.80
N ASN A 252 2.09 -15.96 4.99
CA ASN A 252 2.51 -16.52 3.71
C ASN A 252 1.64 -15.99 2.56
N ALA A 253 2.24 -15.93 1.38
CA ALA A 253 1.62 -15.58 0.13
C ALA A 253 2.08 -16.55 -0.97
N THR A 254 1.50 -16.41 -2.16
CA THR A 254 1.89 -17.20 -3.33
C THR A 254 2.46 -16.28 -4.39
N LEU A 255 3.71 -16.52 -4.80
CA LEU A 255 4.35 -15.84 -5.93
C LEU A 255 4.30 -16.76 -7.16
N THR A 256 3.71 -16.27 -8.23
CA THR A 256 3.55 -17.00 -9.49
C THR A 256 4.12 -16.18 -10.64
N LYS A 257 4.95 -16.79 -11.47
CA LYS A 257 5.39 -16.23 -12.74
C LYS A 257 4.37 -16.58 -13.83
N ILE A 258 3.87 -15.57 -14.53
CA ILE A 258 2.98 -15.76 -15.67
C ILE A 258 3.81 -15.64 -16.96
N THR A 259 3.88 -16.75 -17.70
CA THR A 259 4.37 -16.81 -19.07
C THR A 259 3.18 -16.86 -20.03
N SER A 260 3.28 -16.16 -21.17
CA SER A 260 2.20 -15.97 -22.15
C SER A 260 1.72 -17.24 -22.87
N GLU A 261 2.13 -18.44 -22.47
CA GLU A 261 1.84 -19.70 -23.18
C GLU A 261 0.56 -20.43 -22.71
N ASN A 262 -0.11 -19.99 -21.65
CA ASN A 262 -1.32 -20.66 -21.14
C ASN A 262 -2.64 -20.11 -21.71
N THR A 263 -2.70 -19.88 -23.03
CA THR A 263 -3.98 -19.89 -23.75
C THR A 263 -4.17 -21.25 -24.42
N VAL A 264 -4.82 -22.16 -23.70
CA VAL A 264 -5.32 -23.42 -24.28
C VAL A 264 -6.36 -23.06 -25.34
N SER A 265 -5.93 -23.02 -26.61
CA SER A 265 -6.84 -23.05 -27.74
C SER A 265 -7.46 -24.44 -27.80
N GLY A 266 -8.71 -24.52 -27.36
CA GLY A 266 -9.55 -25.70 -27.55
C GLY A 266 -9.71 -26.05 -29.04
N ASN A 267 -9.95 -27.34 -29.23
CA ASN A 267 -10.49 -28.01 -30.41
C ASN A 267 -9.62 -28.04 -31.67
N ASN A 268 -8.98 -29.18 -31.91
CA ASN A 268 -9.05 -29.85 -33.20
C ASN A 268 -9.22 -31.36 -32.98
N ILE A 269 -10.46 -31.82 -33.14
CA ILE A 269 -10.80 -33.23 -33.32
C ILE A 269 -10.42 -33.61 -34.76
N ALA A 270 -9.55 -34.62 -34.85
CA ALA A 270 -9.37 -35.66 -35.88
C ALA A 270 -9.57 -35.35 -37.37
N THR A 271 -8.55 -35.69 -38.17
CA THR A 271 -8.66 -36.76 -39.18
C THR A 271 -7.26 -37.27 -39.55
N SER A 272 -6.91 -38.46 -39.08
CA SER A 272 -5.82 -39.27 -39.63
C SER A 272 -6.37 -40.02 -40.85
N LEU A 273 -5.86 -39.70 -42.04
CA LEU A 273 -6.00 -40.54 -43.22
C LEU A 273 -4.93 -41.63 -43.12
N GLU A 274 -5.30 -42.82 -42.64
CA GLU A 274 -4.51 -44.02 -42.81
C GLU A 274 -4.84 -44.61 -44.18
N GLU A 275 -3.85 -44.65 -45.07
CA GLU A 275 -3.90 -45.41 -46.32
C GLU A 275 -3.88 -46.92 -45.99
N GLU A 276 -5.01 -47.59 -46.16
CA GLU A 276 -5.06 -49.04 -46.29
C GLU A 276 -4.48 -49.46 -47.64
N VAL A 277 -3.26 -49.99 -47.64
CA VAL A 277 -2.74 -50.79 -48.76
C VAL A 277 -3.13 -52.25 -48.51
N SER A 278 -4.17 -52.70 -49.21
CA SER A 278 -4.60 -54.09 -49.31
C SER A 278 -3.58 -54.92 -50.12
N PHE A 279 -2.99 -55.93 -49.47
CA PHE A 279 -2.32 -57.05 -50.15
C PHE A 279 -3.36 -58.15 -50.39
N GLY A 280 -3.70 -58.38 -51.67
CA GLY A 280 -4.54 -59.50 -52.09
C GLY A 280 -3.73 -60.77 -52.29
N ASP A 281 -4.04 -61.81 -51.52
CA ASP A 281 -3.72 -63.20 -51.83
C ASP A 281 -4.97 -63.90 -52.39
N LYS A 282 -4.96 -64.20 -53.70
CA LYS A 282 -5.35 -65.49 -54.31
C LYS A 282 -5.23 -65.45 -55.82
#